data_AF-A0AAD8I6T5-F1
#
_entry.id   AF-A0AAD8I6T5-F1
#
_cell.length_a   1.000
_cell.length_b   1.000
_cell.length_c   1.000
_cell.angle_alpha   90.00
_cell.angle_beta   90.00
_cell.angle_gamma   90.00
#
_symmetry.space_group_name_H-M   'P 1'
#
loop_
_entity.id
_entity.type
_entity.pdbx_description
1 polymer ?
#
loop_
_entity_poly.entity_id
_entity_poly.type
_entity_poly.pdbx_seq_one_letter_code
_entity_poly.pdbx_strand_id
1 'polypeptide(L)'
;MGSFPGHALPGTLFLCVGLWHIWCSIVRYVSNPGTFRVRVWHPVSGLDGRLRYLELYLIAIGAFADMCIELLYSTHLKFITNGILNPHHMNDFEHGGMLLMFFIYSVVILLSEQTSFLPLPEGALCFIASTAFCAEYLLFYFHSTSHKGLEGHYHLLLVLLVAFCISSSIAGALMPTSFAADLSNGIALALQGLWFYQSAFTLYGPSMPNGCRLKENEISCISPDHEIRGQLLANFQLFSIVFGLMVGVVGSYGFAAKRYGQAEIRSSQG
;
A
#
# COMPACT_ATOMS: atom_id res chain seq x y z
N MET A 1 -2.89 16.14 3.53
CA MET A 1 -3.50 15.03 4.32
C MET A 1 -4.59 15.58 5.23
N GLY A 2 -5.34 14.72 5.94
CA GLY A 2 -6.46 15.13 6.79
C GLY A 2 -7.80 15.29 6.05
N SER A 3 -8.01 14.55 4.97
CA SER A 3 -9.24 14.64 4.16
C SER A 3 -9.66 13.29 3.62
N PHE A 4 -10.93 13.20 3.22
CA PHE A 4 -11.48 12.00 2.59
C PHE A 4 -10.72 11.63 1.29
N PRO A 5 -10.51 12.54 0.31
CA PRO A 5 -9.78 12.20 -0.91
C PRO A 5 -8.33 11.81 -0.64
N GLY A 6 -7.68 12.46 0.34
CA GLY A 6 -6.29 12.18 0.73
C GLY A 6 -6.08 10.77 1.29
N HIS A 7 -7.15 10.10 1.73
CA HIS A 7 -7.10 8.69 2.17
C HIS A 7 -7.66 7.75 1.11
N ALA A 8 -8.78 8.11 0.46
CA ALA A 8 -9.44 7.25 -0.51
C ALA A 8 -8.59 7.03 -1.78
N LEU A 9 -7.89 8.05 -2.25
CA LEU A 9 -7.05 7.95 -3.45
C LEU A 9 -5.87 6.98 -3.28
N PRO A 10 -4.95 7.16 -2.29
CA PRO A 10 -3.89 6.18 -2.07
C PRO A 10 -4.44 4.82 -1.65
N GLY A 11 -5.53 4.78 -0.88
CA GLY A 11 -6.22 3.53 -0.52
C GLY A 11 -6.68 2.72 -1.73
N THR A 12 -7.17 3.38 -2.79
CA THR A 12 -7.55 2.73 -4.05
C THR A 12 -6.34 2.13 -4.76
N LEU A 13 -5.24 2.86 -4.84
CA LEU A 13 -4.04 2.39 -5.51
C LEU A 13 -3.49 1.15 -4.81
N PHE A 14 -3.28 1.21 -3.48
CA PHE A 14 -2.79 0.08 -2.71
C PHE A 14 -3.73 -1.12 -2.76
N LEU A 15 -5.05 -0.91 -2.71
CA LEU A 15 -6.02 -2.00 -2.79
C LEU A 15 -5.99 -2.68 -4.16
N CYS A 16 -6.02 -1.92 -5.24
CA CYS A 16 -5.98 -2.47 -6.60
C CYS A 16 -4.68 -3.23 -6.86
N VAL A 17 -3.53 -2.66 -6.48
CA VAL A 17 -2.22 -3.31 -6.62
C VAL A 17 -2.13 -4.55 -5.74
N GLY A 18 -2.56 -4.47 -4.47
CA GLY A 18 -2.55 -5.61 -3.55
C GLY A 18 -3.41 -6.78 -4.02
N LEU A 19 -4.65 -6.52 -4.46
CA LEU A 19 -5.52 -7.56 -5.02
C LEU A 19 -4.95 -8.16 -6.31
N TRP A 20 -4.33 -7.34 -7.15
CA TRP A 20 -3.64 -7.79 -8.36
C TRP A 20 -2.49 -8.74 -8.00
N HIS A 21 -1.66 -8.36 -7.03
CA HIS A 21 -0.55 -9.17 -6.53
C HIS A 21 -1.04 -10.50 -5.97
N ILE A 22 -2.05 -10.49 -5.08
CA ILE A 22 -2.66 -11.71 -4.52
C ILE A 22 -3.08 -12.65 -5.65
N TRP A 23 -3.83 -12.14 -6.64
CA TRP A 23 -4.32 -12.94 -7.75
C TRP A 23 -3.18 -13.53 -8.59
N CYS A 24 -2.20 -12.71 -8.95
CA CYS A 24 -1.05 -13.15 -9.73
C CYS A 24 -0.20 -14.19 -8.99
N SER A 25 0.13 -13.96 -7.72
CA SER A 25 0.88 -14.91 -6.90
C SER A 25 0.17 -16.27 -6.83
N ILE A 26 -1.14 -16.26 -6.59
CA ILE A 26 -1.96 -17.49 -6.56
C ILE A 26 -1.91 -18.20 -7.91
N VAL A 27 -2.25 -17.52 -9.01
CA VAL A 27 -2.31 -18.13 -10.35
C VAL A 27 -0.94 -18.70 -10.76
N ARG A 28 0.15 -17.96 -10.50
CA ARG A 28 1.51 -18.41 -10.80
C ARG A 28 1.87 -19.67 -10.00
N TYR A 29 1.53 -19.69 -8.71
CA TYR A 29 1.82 -20.83 -7.85
C TYR A 29 1.02 -22.06 -8.26
N VAL A 30 -0.30 -21.96 -8.46
CA VAL A 30 -1.12 -23.12 -8.83
C VAL A 30 -0.84 -23.63 -10.25
N SER A 31 -0.31 -22.78 -11.13
CA SER A 31 0.01 -23.19 -12.51
C SER A 31 1.34 -23.91 -12.61
N ASN A 32 2.36 -23.50 -11.83
CA ASN A 32 3.68 -24.12 -11.83
C ASN A 32 4.36 -23.99 -10.45
N PRO A 33 4.01 -24.84 -9.47
CA PRO A 33 4.56 -24.74 -8.11
C PRO A 33 6.09 -24.90 -8.05
N GLY A 34 6.65 -25.77 -8.90
CA GLY A 34 8.08 -26.12 -8.88
C GLY A 34 9.03 -25.03 -9.39
N THR A 35 8.54 -24.08 -10.18
CA THR A 35 9.33 -22.96 -10.72
C THR A 35 8.93 -21.61 -10.12
N PHE A 36 8.10 -21.64 -9.07
CA PHE A 36 7.63 -20.44 -8.41
C PHE A 36 8.79 -19.60 -7.86
N ARG A 37 8.70 -18.28 -8.06
CA ARG A 37 9.62 -17.29 -7.54
C ARG A 37 8.84 -16.09 -7.03
N VAL A 38 9.32 -15.41 -6.00
CA VAL A 38 8.77 -14.12 -5.57
C VAL A 38 8.93 -13.11 -6.70
N ARG A 39 7.97 -12.19 -6.84
CA ARG A 39 8.13 -10.99 -7.69
C ARG A 39 7.61 -9.77 -6.97
N VAL A 40 8.40 -8.70 -7.00
CA VAL A 40 8.01 -7.43 -6.38
C VAL A 40 6.86 -6.72 -7.13
N TRP A 41 6.65 -7.05 -8.39
CA TRP A 41 5.63 -6.45 -9.25
C TRP A 41 5.08 -7.47 -10.25
N HIS A 42 3.89 -7.22 -10.79
CA HIS A 42 3.19 -8.21 -11.62
C HIS A 42 2.77 -7.66 -12.99
N PRO A 43 3.18 -8.30 -14.10
CA PRO A 43 2.86 -7.80 -15.43
C PRO A 43 1.38 -7.98 -15.76
N VAL A 44 0.74 -6.92 -16.26
CA VAL A 44 -0.66 -6.98 -16.71
C VAL A 44 -0.72 -7.46 -18.15
N SER A 45 -1.33 -8.62 -18.37
CA SER A 45 -1.60 -9.15 -19.71
C SER A 45 -2.80 -8.43 -20.34
N GLY A 46 -2.55 -7.59 -21.35
CA GLY A 46 -3.59 -6.89 -22.12
C GLY A 46 -3.04 -6.00 -23.25
N LEU A 47 -3.86 -5.74 -24.28
CA LEU A 47 -3.56 -4.92 -25.47
C LEU A 47 -2.19 -5.24 -26.11
N ASP A 48 -1.99 -6.47 -26.57
CA ASP A 48 -0.74 -6.94 -27.20
C ASP A 48 0.55 -6.70 -26.37
N GLY A 49 0.42 -6.70 -25.04
CA GLY A 49 1.54 -6.47 -24.12
C GLY A 49 1.85 -5.00 -23.84
N ARG A 50 1.09 -4.06 -24.43
CA ARG A 50 1.26 -2.61 -24.18
C ARG A 50 0.99 -2.21 -22.73
N LEU A 51 0.22 -3.02 -22.00
CA LEU A 51 -0.08 -2.81 -20.58
C LEU A 51 0.87 -3.57 -19.64
N ARG A 52 1.94 -4.20 -20.16
CA ARG A 52 2.83 -5.04 -19.35
C ARG A 52 3.31 -4.33 -18.09
N TYR A 53 3.77 -3.09 -18.20
CA TYR A 53 4.31 -2.30 -17.08
C TYR A 53 3.30 -1.31 -16.47
N LEU A 54 1.99 -1.55 -16.64
CA LEU A 54 0.94 -0.62 -16.22
C LEU A 54 1.05 -0.25 -14.73
N GLU A 55 1.26 -1.22 -13.86
CA GLU A 55 1.44 -1.01 -12.41
C GLU A 55 2.56 0.01 -12.15
N LEU A 56 3.73 -0.22 -12.71
CA LEU A 56 4.90 0.63 -12.52
C LEU A 56 4.72 2.04 -13.10
N TYR A 57 4.06 2.15 -14.27
CA TYR A 57 3.74 3.46 -14.84
C TYR A 57 2.72 4.23 -14.00
N LEU A 58 1.70 3.55 -13.46
CA LEU A 58 0.72 4.18 -12.58
C LEU A 58 1.38 4.71 -11.30
N ILE A 59 2.26 3.92 -10.68
CA ILE A 59 2.97 4.35 -9.48
C ILE A 59 3.96 5.48 -9.82
N ALA A 60 4.75 5.36 -10.88
CA ALA A 60 5.71 6.41 -11.26
C ALA A 60 5.04 7.74 -11.63
N ILE A 61 4.05 7.71 -12.52
CA ILE A 61 3.35 8.93 -12.98
C ILE A 61 2.51 9.51 -11.83
N GLY A 62 1.81 8.66 -11.08
CA GLY A 62 1.00 9.07 -9.94
C GLY A 62 1.85 9.73 -8.85
N ALA A 63 2.92 9.06 -8.42
CA ALA A 63 3.81 9.60 -7.39
C ALA A 63 4.51 10.88 -7.84
N PHE A 64 4.94 10.97 -9.10
CA PHE A 64 5.55 12.19 -9.64
C PHE A 64 4.55 13.35 -9.71
N ALA A 65 3.34 13.11 -10.22
CA ALA A 65 2.31 14.13 -10.32
C ALA A 65 1.89 14.64 -8.94
N ASP A 66 1.66 13.74 -7.99
CA ASP A 66 1.29 14.08 -6.62
C ASP A 66 2.43 14.83 -5.91
N MET A 67 3.68 14.39 -6.10
CA MET A 67 4.86 15.11 -5.60
C MET A 67 4.94 16.54 -6.15
N CYS A 68 4.63 16.74 -7.45
CA CYS A 68 4.57 18.08 -8.03
C CYS A 68 3.43 18.92 -7.42
N ILE A 69 2.27 18.33 -7.13
CA ILE A 69 1.16 19.04 -6.49
C ILE A 69 1.56 19.46 -5.07
N GLU A 70 2.04 18.52 -4.25
CA GLU A 70 2.42 18.80 -2.87
C GLU A 70 3.55 19.83 -2.80
N LEU A 71 4.60 19.69 -3.61
CA LEU A 71 5.76 20.59 -3.53
C LEU A 71 5.57 21.92 -4.23
N LEU A 72 4.86 21.99 -5.37
CA LEU A 72 4.78 23.21 -6.18
C LEU A 72 3.47 23.97 -5.95
N TYR A 73 2.36 23.25 -5.86
CA TYR A 73 1.03 23.86 -5.74
C TYR A 73 0.69 24.16 -4.28
N SER A 74 0.76 23.16 -3.39
CA SER A 74 0.38 23.31 -1.98
C SER A 74 1.29 24.32 -1.24
N THR A 75 2.59 24.32 -1.52
CA THR A 75 3.52 25.30 -0.92
C THR A 75 3.46 26.70 -1.55
N HIS A 76 2.72 26.88 -2.65
CA HIS A 76 2.76 28.08 -3.49
C HIS A 76 4.19 28.52 -3.88
N LEU A 77 5.12 27.56 -4.01
CA LEU A 77 6.55 27.77 -4.24
C LEU A 77 7.27 28.54 -3.11
N LYS A 78 6.65 28.67 -1.93
CA LYS A 78 7.21 29.34 -0.75
C LYS A 78 7.90 28.35 0.17
N PHE A 79 8.99 27.79 -0.33
CA PHE A 79 9.81 26.83 0.41
C PHE A 79 10.44 27.44 1.67
N ILE A 80 10.97 28.65 1.56
CA ILE A 80 11.73 29.31 2.63
C ILE A 80 11.02 30.60 3.01
N THR A 81 10.69 30.74 4.30
CA THR A 81 10.13 31.96 4.87
C THR A 81 11.07 32.44 5.97
N ASN A 82 11.54 33.69 5.87
CA ASN A 82 12.48 34.29 6.84
C ASN A 82 13.79 33.49 7.04
N GLY A 83 14.32 32.86 5.98
CA GLY A 83 15.58 32.10 6.03
C GLY A 83 15.46 30.69 6.64
N ILE A 84 14.24 30.25 7.00
CA ILE A 84 13.96 28.91 7.53
C ILE A 84 12.95 28.22 6.60
N LEU A 85 13.00 26.88 6.51
CA LEU A 85 12.00 26.08 5.82
C LEU A 85 10.61 26.38 6.41
N ASN A 86 9.62 26.68 5.56
CA ASN A 86 8.31 27.13 6.02
C ASN A 86 7.63 26.02 6.86
N PRO A 87 7.44 26.23 8.18
CA PRO A 87 6.88 25.20 9.05
C PRO A 87 5.40 24.93 8.76
N HIS A 88 4.69 25.86 8.12
CA HIS A 88 3.29 25.67 7.74
C HIS A 88 3.10 24.64 6.62
N HIS A 89 4.16 24.31 5.88
CA HIS A 89 4.15 23.32 4.79
C HIS A 89 5.00 22.09 5.10
N MET A 90 5.33 21.85 6.39
CA MET A 90 6.18 20.71 6.76
C MET A 90 5.58 19.38 6.31
N ASN A 91 4.26 19.22 6.47
CA ASN A 91 3.54 18.03 6.03
C ASN A 91 3.65 17.80 4.51
N ASP A 92 3.59 18.87 3.71
CA ASP A 92 3.72 18.81 2.25
C ASP A 92 5.14 18.37 1.83
N PHE A 93 6.16 18.81 2.56
CA PHE A 93 7.56 18.39 2.34
C PHE A 93 7.78 16.92 2.68
N GLU A 94 7.24 16.48 3.81
CA GLU A 94 7.31 15.07 4.22
C GLU A 94 6.66 14.20 3.15
N HIS A 95 5.45 14.55 2.70
CA HIS A 95 4.76 13.81 1.64
C HIS A 95 5.56 13.78 0.34
N GLY A 96 6.11 14.93 -0.07
CA GLY A 96 6.98 15.00 -1.23
C GLY A 96 8.16 14.04 -1.12
N GLY A 97 8.75 13.90 0.07
CA GLY A 97 9.80 12.93 0.37
C GLY A 97 9.35 11.47 0.25
N MET A 98 8.17 11.12 0.78
CA MET A 98 7.59 9.77 0.63
C MET A 98 7.31 9.46 -0.85
N LEU A 99 6.64 10.36 -1.57
CA LEU A 99 6.27 10.20 -2.98
C LEU A 99 7.51 10.05 -3.87
N LEU A 100 8.58 10.81 -3.57
CA LEU A 100 9.87 10.65 -4.23
C LEU A 100 10.42 9.22 -4.11
N MET A 101 10.27 8.58 -2.94
CA MET A 101 10.76 7.21 -2.74
C MET A 101 9.96 6.19 -3.55
N PHE A 102 8.64 6.34 -3.66
CA PHE A 102 7.80 5.50 -4.53
C PHE A 102 8.06 5.75 -6.02
N PHE A 103 8.37 6.99 -6.40
CA PHE A 103 8.81 7.33 -7.75
C PHE A 103 10.15 6.64 -8.08
N ILE A 104 11.16 6.78 -7.22
CA ILE A 104 12.46 6.11 -7.38
C ILE A 104 12.29 4.59 -7.46
N TYR A 105 11.49 4.00 -6.57
CA TYR A 105 11.15 2.58 -6.59
C TYR A 105 10.66 2.14 -7.98
N SER A 106 9.67 2.84 -8.53
CA SER A 106 9.06 2.48 -9.81
C SER A 106 10.00 2.67 -10.99
N VAL A 107 10.77 3.76 -11.00
CA VAL A 107 11.77 4.05 -12.05
C VAL A 107 12.88 3.02 -12.04
N VAL A 108 13.40 2.64 -10.88
CA VAL A 108 14.48 1.65 -10.78
C VAL A 108 14.01 0.29 -11.30
N ILE A 109 12.79 -0.14 -10.99
CA ILE A 109 12.24 -1.40 -11.53
C ILE A 109 12.04 -1.30 -13.04
N LEU A 110 11.46 -0.19 -13.54
CA LEU A 110 11.29 0.02 -14.98
C LEU A 110 12.62 -0.04 -15.73
N LEU A 111 13.67 0.61 -15.19
CA LEU A 111 15.01 0.56 -15.76
C LEU A 111 15.59 -0.85 -15.73
N SER A 112 15.41 -1.59 -14.64
CA SER A 112 15.88 -2.97 -14.51
C SER A 112 15.19 -3.93 -15.48
N GLU A 113 13.91 -3.72 -15.78
CA GLU A 113 13.12 -4.59 -16.67
C GLU A 113 13.25 -4.23 -18.15
N GLN A 114 13.38 -2.94 -18.49
CA GLN A 114 13.39 -2.48 -19.87
C GLN A 114 14.80 -2.32 -20.46
N THR A 115 15.83 -2.24 -19.61
CA THR A 115 17.18 -1.96 -20.07
C THR A 115 18.17 -2.99 -19.55
N SER A 116 19.25 -3.19 -20.29
CA SER A 116 20.41 -3.97 -19.84
C SER A 116 21.37 -3.16 -18.95
N PHE A 117 21.08 -1.88 -18.69
CA PHE A 117 21.96 -1.00 -17.94
C PHE A 117 22.02 -1.33 -16.45
N LEU A 118 20.90 -1.81 -15.88
CA LEU A 118 20.80 -2.06 -14.44
C LEU A 118 20.05 -3.37 -14.14
N PRO A 119 20.60 -4.55 -14.52
CA PRO A 119 19.95 -5.83 -14.25
C PRO A 119 20.03 -6.16 -12.76
N LEU A 120 18.99 -5.83 -12.00
CA LEU A 120 18.91 -6.12 -10.57
C LEU A 120 18.24 -7.46 -10.31
N PRO A 121 18.75 -8.27 -9.35
CA PRO A 121 18.03 -9.45 -8.91
C PRO A 121 16.74 -9.06 -8.16
N GLU A 122 15.70 -9.90 -8.25
CA GLU A 122 14.41 -9.68 -7.56
C GLU A 122 14.55 -9.36 -6.07
N GLY A 123 15.51 -9.98 -5.38
CA GLY A 123 15.77 -9.68 -3.97
C GLY A 123 16.21 -8.23 -3.73
N ALA A 124 16.98 -7.63 -4.64
CA ALA A 124 17.36 -6.22 -4.56
C ALA A 124 16.14 -5.31 -4.80
N LEU A 125 15.27 -5.68 -5.76
CA LEU A 125 14.04 -4.94 -6.01
C LEU A 125 13.09 -4.99 -4.80
N CYS A 126 13.01 -6.13 -4.11
CA CYS A 126 12.28 -6.27 -2.85
C CYS A 126 12.83 -5.37 -1.73
N PHE A 127 14.16 -5.21 -1.63
CA PHE A 127 14.78 -4.26 -0.69
C PHE A 127 14.49 -2.80 -1.05
N ILE A 128 14.46 -2.47 -2.34
CA ILE A 128 14.08 -1.12 -2.81
C ILE A 128 12.61 -0.84 -2.44
N ALA A 129 11.71 -1.82 -2.62
CA ALA A 129 10.32 -1.73 -2.16
C ALA A 129 10.24 -1.49 -0.65
N SER A 130 10.96 -2.30 0.14
CA SER A 130 11.04 -2.15 1.59
C SER A 130 11.55 -0.78 2.01
N THR A 131 12.45 -0.16 1.24
CA THR A 131 12.97 1.18 1.52
C THR A 131 11.93 2.26 1.27
N ALA A 132 11.13 2.13 0.20
CA ALA A 132 10.01 3.02 -0.06
C ALA A 132 8.94 2.92 1.05
N PHE A 133 8.56 1.70 1.46
CA PHE A 133 7.67 1.50 2.60
C PHE A 133 8.26 1.99 3.92
N CYS A 134 9.57 1.94 4.11
CA CYS A 134 10.22 2.51 5.29
C CYS A 134 10.08 4.04 5.34
N ALA A 135 10.23 4.72 4.19
CA ALA A 135 9.98 6.16 4.11
C ALA A 135 8.51 6.51 4.42
N GLU A 136 7.56 5.73 3.89
CA GLU A 136 6.13 5.85 4.22
C GLU A 136 5.87 5.63 5.71
N TYR A 137 6.45 4.59 6.31
CA TYR A 137 6.31 4.28 7.73
C TYR A 137 6.80 5.42 8.61
N LEU A 138 8.00 5.96 8.34
CA LEU A 138 8.58 7.02 9.15
C LEU A 138 7.72 8.29 9.10
N LEU A 139 7.25 8.66 7.90
CA LEU A 139 6.34 9.79 7.74
C LEU A 139 5.06 9.61 8.54
N PHE A 140 4.37 8.47 8.35
CA PHE A 140 3.12 8.23 9.07
C PHE A 140 3.33 8.07 10.55
N TYR A 141 4.47 7.56 11.01
CA TYR A 141 4.78 7.51 12.42
C TYR A 141 4.89 8.92 13.03
N PHE A 142 5.66 9.81 12.40
CA PHE A 142 5.78 11.20 12.87
C PHE A 142 4.43 11.94 12.80
N HIS A 143 3.68 11.76 11.71
CA HIS A 143 2.33 12.32 11.57
C HIS A 143 1.37 11.76 12.62
N SER A 144 1.37 10.45 12.84
CA SER A 144 0.51 9.78 13.83
C SER A 144 0.83 10.23 15.24
N THR A 145 2.10 10.54 15.58
CA THR A 145 2.46 11.08 16.90
C THR A 145 1.96 12.52 17.11
N SER A 146 1.61 13.23 16.04
CA SER A 146 1.02 14.56 16.11
C SER A 146 -0.48 14.50 16.43
N HIS A 147 -1.15 13.39 16.09
CA HIS A 147 -2.56 13.15 16.38
C HIS A 147 -2.76 12.43 17.71
N LYS A 148 -3.83 12.76 18.42
CA LYS A 148 -4.22 12.09 19.67
C LYS A 148 -5.63 11.53 19.56
N GLY A 149 -5.95 10.58 20.43
CA GLY A 149 -7.28 9.99 20.55
C GLY A 149 -7.67 9.08 19.39
N LEU A 150 -8.86 9.27 18.82
CA LEU A 150 -9.42 8.37 17.81
C LEU A 150 -8.61 8.38 16.50
N GLU A 151 -8.30 9.57 15.97
CA GLU A 151 -7.50 9.74 14.75
C GLU A 151 -6.13 9.10 14.87
N GLY A 152 -5.43 9.38 15.98
CA GLY A 152 -4.13 8.77 16.28
C GLY A 152 -4.18 7.24 16.35
N HIS A 153 -5.25 6.65 16.88
CA HIS A 153 -5.40 5.19 16.91
C HIS A 153 -5.58 4.57 15.52
N TYR A 154 -6.38 5.18 14.64
CA TYR A 154 -6.52 4.72 13.26
C TYR A 154 -5.20 4.84 12.47
N HIS A 155 -4.45 5.94 12.67
CA HIS A 155 -3.14 6.11 12.06
C HIS A 155 -2.09 5.15 12.63
N LEU A 156 -2.13 4.84 13.92
CA LEU A 156 -1.25 3.82 14.51
C LEU A 156 -1.47 2.45 13.86
N LEU A 157 -2.73 2.04 13.68
CA LEU A 157 -3.05 0.80 12.98
C LEU A 157 -2.58 0.82 11.52
N LEU A 158 -2.65 1.97 10.84
CA LEU A 158 -2.08 2.14 9.49
C LEU A 158 -0.55 1.91 9.49
N VAL A 159 0.16 2.53 10.43
CA VAL A 159 1.61 2.39 10.60
C VAL A 159 2.02 0.93 10.82
N LEU A 160 1.24 0.16 11.60
CA LEU A 160 1.46 -1.28 11.78
C LEU A 160 1.27 -2.09 10.48
N LEU A 161 0.31 -1.72 9.64
CA LEU A 161 0.11 -2.36 8.34
C LEU A 161 1.24 -2.03 7.36
N VAL A 162 1.77 -0.80 7.37
CA VAL A 162 2.96 -0.43 6.58
C VAL A 162 4.17 -1.22 7.07
N ALA A 163 4.34 -1.41 8.39
CA ALA A 163 5.39 -2.29 8.91
C ALA A 163 5.24 -3.74 8.42
N PHE A 164 4.00 -4.21 8.25
CA PHE A 164 3.76 -5.51 7.65
C PHE A 164 4.17 -5.55 6.16
N CYS A 165 3.93 -4.47 5.38
CA CYS A 165 4.46 -4.32 4.01
C CYS A 165 6.00 -4.36 3.97
N ILE A 166 6.69 -3.68 4.90
CA ILE A 166 8.16 -3.74 5.04
C ILE A 166 8.60 -5.18 5.31
N SER A 167 8.05 -5.83 6.34
CA SER A 167 8.46 -7.17 6.75
C SER A 167 8.22 -8.23 5.67
N SER A 168 7.08 -8.15 4.97
CA SER A 168 6.76 -9.06 3.87
C SER A 168 7.65 -8.84 2.64
N SER A 169 8.03 -7.58 2.34
CA SER A 169 8.99 -7.26 1.26
C SER A 169 10.37 -7.82 1.58
N ILE A 170 10.86 -7.67 2.82
CA ILE A 170 12.12 -8.27 3.28
C ILE A 170 12.03 -9.80 3.22
N ALA A 171 10.93 -10.39 3.67
CA ALA A 171 10.72 -11.83 3.59
C ALA A 171 10.77 -12.35 2.15
N GLY A 172 10.21 -11.59 1.19
CA GLY A 172 10.32 -11.88 -0.24
C GLY A 172 11.76 -11.88 -0.75
N ALA A 173 12.58 -10.94 -0.28
CA ALA A 173 14.01 -10.87 -0.61
C ALA A 173 14.80 -12.06 -0.04
N LEU A 174 14.52 -12.44 1.21
CA LEU A 174 15.22 -13.51 1.93
C LEU A 174 14.78 -14.91 1.48
N MET A 175 13.54 -15.06 1.03
CA MET A 175 12.94 -16.34 0.66
C MET A 175 12.35 -16.29 -0.76
N PRO A 176 13.20 -16.19 -1.80
CA PRO A 176 12.76 -15.90 -3.18
C PRO A 176 11.96 -17.03 -3.86
N THR A 177 11.79 -18.20 -3.22
CA THR A 177 10.95 -19.31 -3.70
C THR A 177 9.68 -19.50 -2.88
N SER A 178 9.48 -18.71 -1.83
CA SER A 178 8.37 -18.92 -0.89
C SER A 178 7.10 -18.28 -1.42
N PHE A 179 6.11 -19.12 -1.76
CA PHE A 179 4.75 -18.67 -2.07
C PHE A 179 4.13 -17.87 -0.93
N ALA A 180 4.36 -18.28 0.32
CA ALA A 180 3.83 -17.58 1.48
C ALA A 180 4.41 -16.16 1.60
N ALA A 181 5.68 -15.95 1.27
CA ALA A 181 6.30 -14.62 1.30
C ALA A 181 5.70 -13.69 0.24
N ASP A 182 5.58 -14.19 -1.00
CA ASP A 182 4.99 -13.45 -2.13
C ASP A 182 3.52 -13.09 -1.85
N LEU A 183 2.73 -14.07 -1.38
CA LEU A 183 1.33 -13.86 -1.05
C LEU A 183 1.14 -12.89 0.12
N SER A 184 2.00 -12.97 1.15
CA SER A 184 1.96 -12.06 2.29
C SER A 184 2.19 -10.62 1.88
N ASN A 185 3.04 -10.37 0.88
CA ASN A 185 3.26 -9.03 0.34
C ASN A 185 1.97 -8.46 -0.28
N GLY A 186 1.31 -9.22 -1.16
CA GLY A 186 0.02 -8.81 -1.74
C GLY A 186 -1.07 -8.61 -0.69
N ILE A 187 -1.14 -9.47 0.33
CA ILE A 187 -2.05 -9.32 1.47
C ILE A 187 -1.76 -8.03 2.25
N ALA A 188 -0.50 -7.74 2.54
CA ALA A 188 -0.11 -6.53 3.26
C ALA A 188 -0.53 -5.25 2.50
N LEU A 189 -0.29 -5.21 1.19
CA LEU A 189 -0.72 -4.09 0.33
C LEU A 189 -2.24 -3.93 0.31
N ALA A 190 -2.98 -5.03 0.17
CA ALA A 190 -4.43 -5.00 0.17
C ALA A 190 -5.00 -4.53 1.53
N LEU A 191 -4.42 -4.99 2.64
CA LEU A 191 -4.80 -4.54 3.98
C LEU A 191 -4.52 -3.05 4.18
N GLN A 192 -3.33 -2.57 3.77
CA GLN A 192 -2.99 -1.16 3.81
C GLN A 192 -4.02 -0.33 3.02
N GLY A 193 -4.36 -0.75 1.80
CA GLY A 193 -5.38 -0.09 0.97
C GLY A 193 -6.78 -0.08 1.58
N LEU A 194 -7.24 -1.23 2.11
CA LEU A 194 -8.53 -1.33 2.82
C LEU A 194 -8.56 -0.45 4.06
N TRP A 195 -7.44 -0.35 4.78
CA TRP A 195 -7.36 0.45 5.99
C TRP A 195 -7.36 1.95 5.70
N PHE A 196 -6.68 2.39 4.63
CA PHE A 196 -6.84 3.77 4.12
C PHE A 196 -8.30 4.10 3.83
N TYR A 197 -9.01 3.21 3.15
CA TYR A 197 -10.44 3.36 2.90
C TYR A 197 -11.26 3.41 4.18
N GLN A 198 -11.00 2.50 5.12
CA GLN A 198 -11.68 2.46 6.41
C GLN A 198 -11.47 3.76 7.18
N SER A 199 -10.25 4.28 7.22
CA SER A 199 -9.91 5.58 7.81
C SER A 199 -10.63 6.72 7.08
N ALA A 200 -10.66 6.74 5.74
CA ALA A 200 -11.38 7.75 4.96
C ALA A 200 -12.87 7.83 5.37
N PHE A 201 -13.56 6.69 5.39
CA PHE A 201 -14.98 6.63 5.70
C PHE A 201 -15.30 6.90 7.17
N THR A 202 -14.44 6.47 8.09
CA THR A 202 -14.68 6.62 9.53
C THR A 202 -14.32 8.02 10.01
N LEU A 203 -13.16 8.53 9.61
CA LEU A 203 -12.61 9.77 10.14
C LEU A 203 -13.09 11.01 9.37
N TYR A 204 -13.36 10.88 8.07
CA TYR A 204 -13.71 12.01 7.21
C TYR A 204 -14.98 11.77 6.38
N GLY A 205 -15.70 10.69 6.67
CA GLY A 205 -16.86 10.24 5.92
C GLY A 205 -18.10 10.03 6.80
N PRO A 206 -19.13 9.36 6.25
CA PRO A 206 -20.42 9.17 6.93
C PRO A 206 -20.36 8.16 8.09
N SER A 207 -19.28 7.40 8.24
CA SER A 207 -19.18 6.31 9.23
C SER A 207 -18.57 6.76 10.56
N MET A 208 -18.59 8.06 10.86
CA MET A 208 -18.01 8.60 12.08
C MET A 208 -18.71 8.03 13.33
N PRO A 209 -17.96 7.55 14.34
CA PRO A 209 -18.55 6.98 15.55
C PRO A 209 -19.40 8.00 16.31
N ASN A 210 -20.53 7.52 16.86
CA ASN A 210 -21.43 8.35 17.64
C ASN A 210 -20.69 9.02 18.81
N GLY A 211 -20.81 10.35 18.87
CA GLY A 211 -20.17 11.17 19.89
C GLY A 211 -18.78 11.70 19.52
N CYS A 212 -18.28 11.41 18.31
CA CYS A 212 -17.10 12.05 17.75
C CYS A 212 -17.48 12.94 16.56
N ARG A 213 -16.73 14.03 16.35
CA ARG A 213 -16.94 14.98 15.27
C ARG A 213 -15.61 15.57 14.78
N LEU A 214 -15.54 15.83 13.47
CA LEU A 214 -14.47 16.63 12.89
C LEU A 214 -14.73 18.11 13.19
N LYS A 215 -13.83 18.78 13.91
CA LYS A 215 -13.89 20.20 14.22
C LYS A 215 -12.56 20.85 13.84
N GLU A 216 -12.58 21.83 12.94
CA GLU A 216 -11.37 22.61 12.55
C GLU A 216 -10.19 21.71 12.12
N ASN A 217 -10.48 20.64 11.37
CA ASN A 217 -9.53 19.60 10.91
C ASN A 217 -8.97 18.66 11.98
N GLU A 218 -9.47 18.70 13.21
CA GLU A 218 -9.14 17.73 14.25
C GLU A 218 -10.36 16.91 14.66
N ILE A 219 -10.17 15.61 14.92
CA ILE A 219 -11.24 14.74 15.38
C ILE A 219 -11.34 14.81 16.90
N SER A 220 -12.48 15.31 17.39
CA SER A 220 -12.76 15.45 18.82
C SER A 220 -13.98 14.63 19.22
N CYS A 221 -13.87 13.90 20.33
CA CYS A 221 -14.97 13.15 20.93
C CYS A 221 -15.51 13.88 22.16
N ILE A 222 -16.83 13.79 22.39
CA ILE A 222 -17.55 14.52 23.46
C ILE A 222 -17.11 14.06 24.85
N SER A 223 -16.82 12.77 25.01
CA SER A 223 -16.33 12.18 26.26
C SER A 223 -15.26 11.11 25.98
N PRO A 224 -14.41 10.78 26.97
CA PRO A 224 -13.44 9.69 26.88
C PRO A 224 -14.10 8.33 26.54
N ASP A 225 -15.31 8.08 27.02
CA ASP A 225 -16.03 6.83 26.74
C ASP A 225 -16.37 6.67 25.25
N HIS A 226 -16.71 7.77 24.58
CA HIS A 226 -16.96 7.78 23.13
C HIS A 226 -15.67 7.52 22.33
N GLU A 227 -14.54 8.06 22.80
CA GLU A 227 -13.24 7.82 22.20
C GLU A 227 -12.82 6.35 22.33
N ILE A 228 -12.88 5.78 23.54
CA ILE A 228 -12.58 4.36 23.80
C ILE A 228 -13.46 3.47 22.94
N ARG A 229 -14.76 3.77 22.85
CA ARG A 229 -15.69 3.03 21.99
C ARG A 229 -15.29 3.11 20.51
N GLY A 230 -14.86 4.27 20.03
CA GLY A 230 -14.36 4.45 18.67
C GLY A 230 -13.09 3.63 18.41
N GLN A 231 -12.16 3.59 19.36
CA GLN A 231 -10.93 2.79 19.26
C GLN A 231 -11.22 1.28 19.27
N LEU A 232 -12.16 0.82 20.12
CA LEU A 232 -12.63 -0.56 20.12
C LEU A 232 -13.30 -0.94 18.79
N LEU A 233 -14.10 -0.02 18.22
CA LEU A 233 -14.68 -0.21 16.89
C LEU A 233 -13.59 -0.34 15.81
N ALA A 234 -12.54 0.47 15.89
CA ALA A 234 -11.39 0.37 14.98
C ALA A 234 -10.74 -1.01 15.01
N ASN A 235 -10.51 -1.55 16.22
CA ASN A 235 -9.94 -2.90 16.37
C ASN A 235 -10.87 -3.96 15.77
N PHE A 236 -12.17 -3.87 16.04
CA PHE A 236 -13.16 -4.79 15.47
C PHE A 236 -13.21 -4.70 13.94
N GLN A 237 -13.17 -3.50 13.38
CA GLN A 237 -13.10 -3.27 11.93
C GLN A 237 -11.84 -3.89 11.33
N LEU A 238 -10.68 -3.71 11.96
CA LEU A 238 -9.41 -4.30 11.50
C LEU A 238 -9.51 -5.83 11.46
N PHE A 239 -9.96 -6.47 12.55
CA PHE A 239 -10.12 -7.92 12.56
C PHE A 239 -11.13 -8.42 11.52
N SER A 240 -12.23 -7.67 11.31
CA SER A 240 -13.24 -8.00 10.30
C SER A 240 -12.67 -7.90 8.88
N ILE A 241 -11.89 -6.86 8.60
CA ILE A 241 -11.20 -6.67 7.31
C ILE A 241 -10.19 -7.79 7.07
N VAL A 242 -9.35 -8.11 8.07
CA VAL A 242 -8.38 -9.20 7.99
C VAL A 242 -9.07 -10.53 7.72
N PHE A 243 -10.13 -10.85 8.47
CA PHE A 243 -10.90 -12.07 8.27
C PHE A 243 -11.52 -12.14 6.88
N GLY A 244 -12.19 -11.06 6.44
CA GLY A 244 -12.82 -10.99 5.12
C GLY A 244 -11.80 -11.16 3.99
N LEU A 245 -10.64 -10.52 4.10
CA LEU A 245 -9.56 -10.67 3.12
C LEU A 245 -9.04 -12.11 3.10
N MET A 246 -8.79 -12.73 4.25
CA MET A 246 -8.30 -14.12 4.31
C MET A 246 -9.30 -15.11 3.70
N VAL A 247 -10.60 -14.95 3.95
CA VAL A 247 -11.65 -15.73 3.28
C VAL A 247 -11.60 -15.51 1.76
N GLY A 248 -11.43 -14.26 1.32
CA GLY A 248 -11.28 -13.93 -0.10
C GLY A 248 -10.05 -14.57 -0.74
N VAL A 249 -8.90 -14.58 -0.06
CA VAL A 249 -7.66 -15.22 -0.52
C VAL A 249 -7.84 -16.73 -0.66
N VAL A 250 -8.41 -17.39 0.37
CA VAL A 250 -8.69 -18.84 0.33
C VAL A 250 -9.67 -19.19 -0.79
N GLY A 251 -10.74 -18.40 -0.96
CA GLY A 251 -11.70 -18.56 -2.05
C GLY A 251 -11.05 -18.40 -3.43
N SER A 252 -10.20 -17.38 -3.59
CA SER A 252 -9.44 -17.13 -4.82
C SER A 252 -8.47 -18.26 -5.13
N TYR A 253 -7.80 -18.81 -4.11
CA TYR A 253 -6.92 -19.96 -4.25
C TYR A 253 -7.70 -21.19 -4.72
N GLY A 254 -8.83 -21.52 -4.07
CA GLY A 254 -9.66 -22.65 -4.47
C GLY A 254 -10.20 -22.52 -5.90
N PHE A 255 -10.63 -21.32 -6.29
CA PHE A 255 -11.06 -21.03 -7.65
C PHE A 255 -9.92 -21.18 -8.68
N ALA A 256 -8.76 -20.60 -8.40
CA ALA A 256 -7.61 -20.67 -9.29
C ALA A 256 -7.06 -22.09 -9.43
N ALA A 257 -6.99 -22.86 -8.33
CA ALA A 257 -6.58 -24.26 -8.35
C ALA A 257 -7.47 -25.10 -9.27
N LYS A 258 -8.80 -24.90 -9.20
CA LYS A 258 -9.76 -25.57 -10.09
C LYS A 258 -9.59 -25.16 -11.56
N ARG A 259 -9.31 -23.88 -11.82
CA ARG A 259 -9.30 -23.31 -13.18
C ARG A 259 -7.97 -23.49 -13.92
N TYR A 260 -6.85 -23.45 -13.20
CA TYR A 260 -5.49 -23.41 -13.76
C TYR A 260 -4.63 -24.62 -13.36
N GLY A 261 -4.91 -25.28 -12.24
CA GLY A 261 -4.14 -26.46 -11.78
C GLY A 261 -4.29 -27.71 -12.66
N GLN A 262 -5.27 -27.75 -13.56
CA GLN A 262 -5.47 -28.88 -14.50
C GLN A 262 -4.55 -28.86 -15.72
N ALA A 263 -3.75 -27.81 -15.93
CA ALA A 263 -2.85 -27.71 -17.07
C ALA A 263 -1.73 -28.78 -17.05
N GLU A 264 -1.23 -29.14 -15.87
CA GLU A 264 -0.14 -30.11 -15.68
C GLU A 264 -0.61 -31.58 -15.80
N ILE A 265 -1.89 -31.86 -15.50
CA ILE A 265 -2.48 -33.20 -15.69
C ILE A 265 -2.73 -33.52 -17.17
N ARG A 266 -2.99 -32.50 -18.01
CA ARG A 266 -3.20 -32.70 -19.45
C ARG A 266 -1.91 -32.90 -20.24
N SER A 267 -0.78 -32.35 -19.81
CA SER A 267 0.51 -32.54 -20.52
C SER A 267 1.22 -33.85 -20.19
N SER A 268 0.79 -34.57 -19.16
CA SER A 268 1.33 -35.89 -18.77
C SER A 268 0.55 -37.07 -19.34
N GLN A 269 -0.52 -36.81 -20.10
CA GLN A 269 -1.37 -37.82 -20.75
C GLN A 269 -1.37 -37.76 -22.29
N GLY A 270 -0.51 -36.96 -22.90
CA GLY A 270 -0.31 -36.88 -24.36
C GLY A 270 1.12 -37.19 -24.74
#